data_AF-A0A9D4N914-F1
#
_entry.id   AF-A0A9D4N914-F1
#
_cell.length_a   1.000
_cell.length_b   1.000
_cell.length_c   1.000
_cell.angle_alpha   90.00
_cell.angle_beta   90.00
_cell.angle_gamma   90.00
#
_symmetry.space_group_name_H-M   'P 1'
#
loop_
_entity.id
_entity.type
_entity.pdbx_description
1 polymer ?
#
loop_
_entity_poly.entity_id
_entity_poly.type
_entity_poly.pdbx_seq_one_letter_code
_entity_poly.pdbx_strand_id
1 'polypeptide(L)' 'MTTITEEPKKKSTTSVHTVLQNVFCQQLRYVSCNSDYDIVCASDKRYYFNRCELAKVQCKERSLYEADFTSCGVHRM' A
#
# COMPACT_ATOMS: atom_id res chain seq x y z
N MET A 1 39.85 -0.16 7.98
CA MET A 1 38.50 0.37 8.15
C MET A 1 37.99 0.79 6.79
N THR A 2 37.12 -0.01 6.17
CA THR A 2 36.41 0.37 4.95
C THR A 2 34.94 0.06 5.19
N THR A 3 34.19 1.11 5.51
CA THR A 3 32.74 1.11 5.60
C THR A 3 32.18 0.84 4.20
N ILE A 4 31.56 -0.33 4.02
CA ILE A 4 30.76 -0.63 2.84
C ILE A 4 29.46 0.16 3.01
N THR A 5 29.31 1.23 2.23
CA THR A 5 28.04 1.93 2.07
C THR A 5 27.09 1.01 1.32
N GLU A 6 26.24 0.27 2.02
CA GLU A 6 25.11 -0.40 1.39
C GLU A 6 24.03 0.65 1.12
N GLU A 7 23.96 1.13 -0.12
CA GLU A 7 22.74 1.74 -0.65
C GLU A 7 21.60 0.69 -0.60
N PRO A 8 20.34 1.09 -0.32
CA PRO A 8 19.22 0.15 -0.28
C PRO A 8 18.99 -0.42 -1.68
N LYS A 9 19.62 -1.56 -1.95
CA LYS A 9 19.40 -2.37 -3.15
C LYS A 9 17.90 -2.64 -3.27
N LYS A 10 17.21 -1.92 -4.17
CA LYS A 10 16.00 -2.42 -4.84
C LYS A 10 16.42 -3.71 -5.54
N LYS A 11 16.37 -4.84 -4.83
CA LYS A 11 16.69 -6.16 -5.39
C LYS A 11 15.62 -6.51 -6.41
N SER A 12 15.90 -6.12 -7.64
CA SER A 12 15.33 -6.66 -8.86
C SER A 12 15.78 -8.11 -9.04
N THR A 13 15.26 -9.00 -8.18
CA THR A 13 15.21 -10.44 -8.45
C THR A 13 13.72 -10.74 -8.58
N THR A 14 13.22 -10.77 -9.81
CA THR A 14 11.79 -10.87 -10.11
C THR A 14 11.25 -12.21 -9.60
N SER A 15 10.79 -12.23 -8.35
CA SER A 15 10.12 -13.38 -7.74
C SER A 15 8.81 -13.63 -8.48
N VAL A 16 8.43 -14.90 -8.66
CA VAL A 16 7.12 -15.29 -9.22
C VAL A 16 6.00 -14.59 -8.48
N HIS A 17 6.13 -14.41 -7.17
CA HIS A 17 5.20 -13.65 -6.35
C HIS A 17 5.02 -12.20 -6.86
N THR A 18 6.10 -11.54 -7.23
CA THR A 18 6.08 -10.17 -7.77
C THR A 18 5.41 -10.09 -9.14
N VAL A 19 5.56 -11.12 -9.97
CA VAL A 19 4.87 -11.21 -11.26
C VAL A 19 3.37 -11.39 -11.06
N LEU A 20 2.96 -12.32 -10.19
CA LEU A 20 1.56 -12.55 -9.87
C LEU A 20 0.91 -11.29 -9.32
N GLN A 21 1.55 -10.62 -8.35
CA GLN A 21 1.06 -9.35 -7.82
C GLN A 21 0.89 -8.28 -8.90
N ASN A 22 1.83 -8.15 -9.84
CA ASN A 22 1.70 -7.21 -10.95
C ASN A 22 0.48 -7.47 -11.84
N VAL A 23 0.22 -8.74 -12.18
CA VAL A 23 -0.93 -9.13 -12.98
C VAL A 23 -2.22 -8.75 -12.26
N PHE A 24 -2.33 -9.05 -10.96
CA PHE A 24 -3.48 -8.64 -10.16
C PHE A 24 -3.63 -7.11 -10.12
N CYS A 25 -2.55 -6.37 -9.90
CA CYS A 25 -2.56 -4.91 -9.86
C CYS A 25 -3.04 -4.25 -11.17
N GLN A 26 -2.71 -4.83 -12.32
CA GLN A 26 -3.18 -4.34 -13.62
C GLN A 26 -4.69 -4.52 -13.81
N GLN A 27 -5.27 -5.55 -13.18
CA GLN A 27 -6.70 -5.85 -13.27
C GLN A 27 -7.54 -5.14 -12.21
N LEU A 28 -6.94 -4.62 -11.12
CA LEU A 28 -7.67 -3.93 -10.05
C LEU A 28 -8.48 -2.72 -10.51
N ARG A 29 -8.13 -2.10 -11.64
CA ARG A 29 -8.94 -1.03 -12.24
C ARG A 29 -10.35 -1.47 -12.64
N TYR A 30 -10.56 -2.77 -12.83
CA TYR A 30 -11.84 -3.38 -13.15
C TYR A 30 -12.56 -3.94 -11.92
N VAL A 31 -11.94 -3.84 -10.73
CA VAL A 31 -12.56 -4.26 -9.48
C VAL A 31 -13.38 -3.11 -8.92
N SER A 32 -14.70 -3.31 -8.90
CA SER A 32 -15.63 -2.42 -8.19
C SER A 32 -15.57 -2.73 -6.69
N CYS A 33 -15.24 -1.73 -5.89
CA CYS A 33 -15.38 -1.83 -4.44
C CYS A 33 -16.83 -1.50 -4.04
N ASN A 34 -17.28 -2.08 -2.94
CA ASN A 34 -18.52 -1.66 -2.30
C ASN A 34 -18.43 -0.19 -1.87
N SER A 35 -19.59 0.43 -1.71
CA SER A 35 -19.73 1.79 -1.17
C SER A 35 -19.78 1.81 0.36
N ASP A 36 -19.37 0.72 1.01
CA ASP A 36 -19.37 0.62 2.46
C ASP A 36 -18.33 1.57 3.05
N TYR A 37 -18.76 2.29 4.09
CA TYR A 37 -17.97 3.32 4.76
C TYR A 37 -17.20 2.71 5.93
N ASP A 38 -16.20 1.91 5.60
CA ASP A 38 -15.32 1.24 6.55
C ASP A 38 -13.94 1.92 6.54
N ILE A 39 -13.89 3.17 7.00
CA ILE A 39 -12.67 3.97 6.91
C ILE A 39 -11.48 3.21 7.50
N VAL A 40 -10.36 3.23 6.77
CA VAL A 40 -9.07 2.75 7.27
C VAL A 40 -8.03 3.86 7.20
N CYS A 41 -7.13 3.89 8.18
CA CYS A 41 -5.93 4.70 8.15
C CYS A 41 -4.81 3.92 7.45
N ALA A 42 -3.99 4.59 6.65
CA ALA A 42 -2.81 3.99 6.05
C ALA A 42 -1.50 4.67 6.49
N SER A 43 -0.38 4.03 6.18
CA SER A 43 0.96 4.47 6.57
C SER A 43 1.41 5.79 5.95
N ASP A 44 0.69 6.28 4.94
CA ASP A 44 0.84 7.61 4.35
C ASP A 44 0.08 8.72 5.11
N LYS A 45 -0.50 8.39 6.28
CA LYS A 45 -1.32 9.26 7.12
C LYS A 45 -2.60 9.75 6.42
N ARG A 46 -3.11 8.97 5.46
CA ARG A 46 -4.37 9.24 4.78
C ARG A 46 -5.44 8.22 5.16
N TYR A 47 -6.67 8.68 5.11
CA TYR A 47 -7.85 7.84 5.23
C TYR A 47 -8.30 7.33 3.86
N TYR A 48 -8.69 6.07 3.81
CA TYR A 48 -9.30 5.43 2.66
C TYR A 48 -10.71 4.97 3.03
N PHE A 49 -11.67 5.14 2.13
CA PHE A 49 -13.09 4.84 2.38
C PHE A 49 -13.34 3.42 2.85
N ASN A 50 -12.56 2.46 2.33
CA ASN A 50 -12.55 1.07 2.78
C ASN A 50 -11.23 0.39 2.39
N ARG A 51 -11.05 -0.83 2.88
CA ARG A 51 -9.89 -1.68 2.59
C ARG A 51 -9.71 -1.98 1.10
N CYS A 52 -10.80 -2.08 0.35
CA CYS A 52 -10.75 -2.36 -1.08
C CYS A 52 -10.14 -1.17 -1.85
N GLU A 53 -10.53 0.05 -1.51
CA GLU A 53 -9.94 1.27 -2.06
C GLU A 53 -8.47 1.45 -1.65
N LEU A 54 -8.11 1.11 -0.41
CA LEU A 54 -6.70 1.07 0.01
C LEU A 54 -5.88 0.08 -0.84
N ALA A 55 -6.38 -1.14 -1.07
CA ALA A 55 -5.69 -2.16 -1.86
C ALA A 55 -5.41 -1.73 -3.32
N LYS A 56 -6.31 -0.94 -3.92
CA LYS A 56 -6.08 -0.35 -5.26
C LYS A 56 -4.86 0.57 -5.27
N VAL A 57 -4.65 1.34 -4.20
CA VAL A 57 -3.52 2.27 -4.09
C VAL A 57 -2.22 1.54 -3.75
N GLN A 58 -2.28 0.46 -2.96
CA GLN A 58 -1.12 -0.39 -2.66
C GLN A 58 -0.44 -0.96 -3.91
N CYS A 59 -1.19 -1.13 -5.00
CA CYS A 59 -0.63 -1.56 -6.28
C CYS A 59 0.26 -0.52 -6.96
N LYS A 60 0.04 0.78 -6.68
CA LYS A 60 0.91 1.87 -7.10
C LYS A 60 2.04 2.06 -6.08
N GLU A 61 1.67 2.07 -4.80
CA GLU A 61 2.56 2.30 -3.66
C GLU A 61 2.70 1.03 -2.81
N ARG A 62 3.61 0.13 -3.21
CA ARG A 62 3.73 -1.20 -2.57
C ARG A 62 4.17 -1.17 -1.10
N SER A 63 4.72 -0.05 -0.65
CA SER A 63 5.08 0.17 0.75
C SER A 63 3.92 0.70 1.60
N LEU A 64 2.75 0.96 0.99
CA LEU A 64 1.57 1.41 1.69
C LEU A 64 0.91 0.24 2.44
N TYR A 65 0.60 0.43 3.72
CA TYR A 65 -0.07 -0.57 4.54
C TYR A 65 -1.12 0.09 5.44
N GLU A 66 -2.13 -0.68 5.86
CA GLU A 66 -3.11 -0.23 6.86
C GLU A 66 -2.39 0.02 8.18
N ALA A 67 -2.49 1.25 8.68
CA ALA A 67 -1.85 1.70 9.91
C ALA A 67 -2.90 1.89 11.00
N ASP A 68 -2.42 1.98 12.24
CA ASP A 68 -3.28 2.35 13.36
C ASP A 68 -3.83 3.77 13.18
N PHE A 69 -5.08 4.00 13.62
CA PHE A 69 -5.75 5.29 13.52
C PHE A 69 -4.97 6.45 14.18
N THR A 70 -4.13 6.16 15.18
CA THR A 70 -3.21 7.15 15.77
C THR A 70 -2.23 7.75 14.75
N SER A 71 -1.91 7.02 13.67
CA SER A 71 -0.96 7.46 12.63
C SER A 71 -1.52 8.57 11.74
N CYS A 72 -2.82 8.53 11.45
CA CYS A 72 -3.52 9.58 10.69
C CYS A 72 -3.93 10.75 11.58
N GLY A 73 -3.89 10.57 12.91
CA GLY A 73 -4.34 11.53 13.90
C GLY A 73 -5.86 11.57 14.00
N VAL A 74 -6.41 11.79 15.19
CA VAL A 74 -7.86 11.99 15.31
C VAL A 74 -8.21 13.36 14.70
N HIS A 75 -9.19 13.39 13.79
CA HIS A 75 -9.83 14.63 13.40
C HIS A 75 -10.53 15.17 14.66
N ARG A 76 -9.85 16.02 15.43
CA ARG A 76 -10.47 16.77 16.53
C ARG A 76 -11.55 17.64 15.90
N MET A 77 -12.80 17.23 16.09
CA MET A 77 -13.98 18.02 15.78
C MET A 77 -14.07 19.23 16.72
#